data_AF-M6FP49-F1
#
_entry.id   AF-M6FP49-F1
#
_cell.length_a   1.000
_cell.length_b   1.000
_cell.length_c   1.000
_cell.angle_alpha   90.00
_cell.angle_beta   90.00
_cell.angle_gamma   90.00
#
_symmetry.space_group_name_H-M   'P 1'
#
loop_
_entity.id
_entity.type
_entity.pdbx_description
1 polymer ?
#
loop_
_entity_poly.entity_id
_entity_poly.type
_entity_poly.pdbx_seq_one_letter_code
_entity_poly.pdbx_strand_id
1 'polypeptide(L)'
;MNEQKKRLQTILLSFKGNQREFGDTIGKSKQTISGWLSGRFPIPEDAAITIEMVHGYRREWLLEGKLPEKVALRAKMKIEFEPTLLKKITSKEGLPKMVEILAILPKKEFEIAQKLIFSLAKKEVENN
;
A
#
# COMPACT_ATOMS: atom_id res chain seq x y z
N MET A 1 25.09 -10.35 3.03
CA MET A 1 24.93 -9.16 2.16
C MET A 1 24.61 -9.53 0.71
N ASN A 2 25.35 -10.46 0.08
CA ASN A 2 25.12 -10.86 -1.32
C ASN A 2 23.75 -11.54 -1.57
N GLU A 3 23.19 -12.23 -0.57
CA GLU A 3 21.89 -12.90 -0.68
C GLU A 3 20.69 -11.92 -0.65
N GLN A 4 20.77 -10.82 0.12
CA GLN A 4 19.74 -9.77 0.10
C GLN A 4 19.63 -9.12 -1.28
N LYS A 5 20.77 -8.87 -1.94
CA LYS A 5 20.83 -8.38 -3.32
C LYS A 5 20.10 -9.32 -4.28
N LYS A 6 20.41 -10.63 -4.24
CA LYS A 6 19.77 -11.62 -5.13
C LYS A 6 18.26 -11.64 -4.95
N ARG A 7 17.80 -11.61 -3.70
CA ARG A 7 16.37 -11.57 -3.36
C ARG A 7 15.71 -10.28 -3.84
N LEU A 8 16.36 -9.12 -3.67
CA LEU A 8 15.88 -7.85 -4.23
C LEU A 8 15.83 -7.86 -5.77
N GLN A 9 16.79 -8.52 -6.43
CA GLN A 9 16.73 -8.70 -7.89
C GLN A 9 15.52 -9.52 -8.31
N THR A 10 15.17 -10.60 -7.59
CA THR A 10 13.95 -11.38 -7.84
C THR A 10 12.69 -10.50 -7.75
N ILE A 11 12.63 -9.63 -6.74
CA ILE A 11 11.53 -8.69 -6.54
C ILE A 11 11.41 -7.74 -7.74
N LEU A 12 12.54 -7.14 -8.16
CA LEU A 12 12.57 -6.20 -9.28
C LEU A 12 12.26 -6.84 -10.62
N LEU A 13 12.69 -8.08 -10.87
CA LEU A 13 12.33 -8.82 -12.08
C LEU A 13 10.82 -9.10 -12.16
N SER A 14 10.17 -9.26 -11.00
CA SER A 14 8.73 -9.42 -10.92
C SER A 14 7.96 -8.10 -10.96
N PHE A 15 8.63 -6.97 -10.70
CA PHE A 15 8.05 -5.64 -10.73
C PHE A 15 8.00 -5.15 -12.18
N LYS A 16 6.80 -4.86 -12.70
CA LYS A 16 6.61 -4.36 -14.07
C LYS A 16 6.97 -2.87 -14.15
N GLY A 17 8.25 -2.55 -14.00
CA GLY A 17 8.76 -1.18 -14.02
C GLY A 17 10.27 -1.11 -13.79
N ASN A 18 10.80 0.10 -13.72
CA ASN A 18 12.23 0.35 -13.51
C ASN A 18 12.58 0.62 -12.03
N GLN A 19 13.88 0.70 -11.71
CA GLN A 19 14.35 0.92 -10.32
C GLN A 19 13.84 2.22 -9.68
N ARG A 20 13.61 3.27 -10.48
CA ARG A 20 13.06 4.54 -9.98
C ARG A 20 11.60 4.34 -9.58
N GLU A 21 10.80 3.79 -10.49
CA GLU A 21 9.38 3.49 -10.23
C GLU A 21 9.21 2.56 -9.03
N PHE A 22 10.06 1.54 -8.90
CA PHE A 22 10.08 0.68 -7.72
C PHE A 22 10.39 1.48 -6.45
N GLY A 23 11.44 2.30 -6.48
CA GLY A 23 11.81 3.18 -5.37
C GLY A 23 10.67 4.10 -4.94
N ASP A 24 9.96 4.69 -5.90
CA ASP A 24 8.81 5.57 -5.65
C ASP A 24 7.70 4.84 -4.87
N THR A 25 7.43 3.55 -5.16
CA THR A 25 6.42 2.76 -4.43
C THR A 25 6.75 2.49 -2.96
N ILE A 26 8.02 2.60 -2.56
CA ILE A 26 8.49 2.34 -1.19
C ILE A 26 9.15 3.56 -0.55
N GLY A 27 9.01 4.75 -1.16
CA GLY A 27 9.55 6.00 -0.64
C GLY A 27 11.09 6.08 -0.61
N LYS A 28 11.78 5.44 -1.56
CA LYS A 28 13.25 5.42 -1.65
C LYS A 28 13.74 5.89 -3.01
N SER A 29 14.87 6.57 -3.05
CA SER A 29 15.45 7.05 -4.31
C SER A 29 16.01 5.91 -5.17
N LYS A 30 16.09 6.10 -6.49
CA LYS A 30 16.76 5.17 -7.42
C LYS A 30 18.19 4.84 -6.97
N GLN A 31 18.93 5.83 -6.46
CA GLN A 31 20.29 5.66 -5.94
C GLN A 31 20.33 4.72 -4.74
N THR A 32 19.31 4.79 -3.87
CA THR A 32 19.16 3.88 -2.72
C THR A 32 18.96 2.43 -3.19
N ILE A 33 18.04 2.21 -4.15
CA ILE A 33 17.80 0.89 -4.74
C ILE A 33 19.07 0.34 -5.40
N SER A 34 19.79 1.18 -6.15
CA SER A 34 21.06 0.81 -6.77
C SER A 34 22.15 0.48 -5.72
N GLY A 35 22.18 1.19 -4.60
CA GLY A 35 23.05 0.89 -3.46
C GLY A 35 22.79 -0.49 -2.87
N TRP A 36 21.53 -0.87 -2.69
CA TRP A 36 21.14 -2.22 -2.25
C TRP A 36 21.51 -3.30 -3.28
N LEU A 37 21.26 -3.03 -4.57
CA LEU A 37 21.58 -3.97 -5.65
C LEU A 37 23.07 -4.15 -5.89
N SER A 38 23.88 -3.14 -5.57
CA SER A 38 25.34 -3.26 -5.60
C SER A 38 25.89 -3.93 -4.34
N GLY A 39 25.07 -4.08 -3.29
CA GLY A 39 25.51 -4.57 -1.98
C GLY A 39 26.35 -3.54 -1.23
N ARG A 40 26.30 -2.26 -1.61
CA ARG A 40 27.05 -1.17 -0.95
C ARG A 40 26.63 -1.00 0.50
N PHE A 41 25.34 -1.17 0.77
CA PHE A 41 24.76 -1.16 2.12
C PHE A 41 23.57 -2.12 2.18
N PRO A 42 23.27 -2.68 3.36
CA PRO A 42 22.16 -3.61 3.52
C PRO A 42 20.79 -2.91 3.34
N ILE A 43 19.77 -3.71 3.08
CA ILE A 43 18.38 -3.24 3.09
C ILE A 43 17.98 -3.07 4.57
N PRO A 44 17.55 -1.87 5.00
CA PRO A 44 17.12 -1.66 6.37
C PRO A 44 15.72 -2.26 6.62
N GLU A 45 15.43 -2.59 7.88
CA GLU A 45 14.19 -3.26 8.29
C GLU A 45 12.93 -2.47 7.88
N ASP A 46 12.94 -1.15 8.05
CA ASP A 46 11.84 -0.26 7.65
C ASP A 46 11.49 -0.44 6.17
N ALA A 47 12.50 -0.47 5.30
CA ALA A 47 12.32 -0.67 3.87
C ALA A 47 11.79 -2.08 3.55
N ALA A 48 12.27 -3.11 4.25
CA ALA A 48 11.80 -4.47 4.04
C ALA A 48 10.33 -4.64 4.45
N ILE A 49 9.90 -4.00 5.55
CA ILE A 49 8.50 -3.94 5.97
C ILE A 49 7.65 -3.24 4.90
N THR A 50 8.09 -2.11 4.35
CA THR A 50 7.37 -1.43 3.27
C THR A 50 7.27 -2.29 2.00
N ILE A 51 8.34 -2.99 1.63
CA ILE A 51 8.34 -3.92 0.49
C ILE A 51 7.35 -5.06 0.73
N GLU A 52 7.26 -5.59 1.94
CA GLU A 52 6.27 -6.61 2.30
C GLU A 52 4.85 -6.09 2.14
N MET A 53 4.55 -4.92 2.70
CA MET A 53 3.20 -4.34 2.66
C MET A 53 2.76 -4.00 1.23
N VAL A 54 3.66 -3.45 0.41
CA VAL A 54 3.32 -2.94 -0.93
C VAL A 54 3.38 -4.03 -1.99
N HIS A 55 4.41 -4.88 -1.95
CA HIS A 55 4.69 -5.86 -3.01
C HIS A 55 4.42 -7.31 -2.60
N GLY A 56 4.18 -7.58 -1.31
CA GLY A 56 3.84 -8.91 -0.79
C GLY A 56 5.03 -9.84 -0.62
N TYR A 57 6.26 -9.33 -0.64
CA TYR A 57 7.47 -10.11 -0.38
C TYR A 57 7.81 -10.07 1.10
N ARG A 58 7.86 -11.23 1.73
CA ARG A 58 8.07 -11.34 3.16
C ARG A 58 9.42 -10.76 3.58
N ARG A 59 9.42 -9.90 4.60
CA ARG A 59 10.63 -9.23 5.11
C ARG A 59 11.66 -10.23 5.63
N GLU A 60 11.24 -11.27 6.35
CA GLU A 60 12.15 -12.29 6.89
C GLU A 60 12.81 -13.09 5.76
N TRP A 61 12.09 -13.29 4.66
CA TRP A 61 12.66 -13.89 3.46
C TRP A 61 13.66 -12.94 2.80
N LEU A 62 13.29 -11.68 2.59
CA LEU A 62 14.16 -10.68 1.96
C LEU A 62 15.46 -10.48 2.74
N LEU A 63 15.37 -10.30 4.07
CA LEU A 63 16.50 -9.96 4.92
C LEU A 63 17.33 -11.18 5.31
N GLU A 64 16.68 -12.28 5.67
CA GLU A 64 17.33 -13.44 6.31
C GLU A 64 17.28 -14.71 5.45
N GLY A 65 16.40 -14.78 4.44
CA GLY A 65 16.18 -15.99 3.65
C GLY A 65 15.35 -17.05 4.36
N LYS A 66 14.64 -16.67 5.41
CA LYS A 66 13.76 -17.54 6.19
C LYS A 66 12.31 -17.37 5.73
N LEU A 67 11.49 -18.38 6.01
CA LEU A 67 10.07 -18.40 5.66
C LEU A 67 9.82 -18.32 4.13
N PRO A 68 8.58 -18.52 3.66
CA PRO A 68 8.27 -18.43 2.23
C PRO A 68 8.48 -17.02 1.67
N GLU A 69 8.83 -16.96 0.37
CA GLU A 69 9.11 -15.72 -0.37
C GLU A 69 7.97 -14.69 -0.29
N LYS A 70 6.74 -15.14 -0.49
CA LYS A 70 5.56 -14.28 -0.50
C LYS A 70 4.70 -14.54 0.72
N VAL A 71 4.14 -13.46 1.26
CA VAL A 71 2.99 -13.60 2.16
C VAL A 71 1.82 -14.17 1.36
N ALA A 72 1.15 -15.18 1.92
CA ALA A 72 -0.13 -15.63 1.39
C ALA A 72 -1.05 -14.41 1.41
N LEU A 73 -1.37 -13.89 0.23
CA LEU A 73 -2.18 -12.70 0.08
C LEU A 73 -3.52 -12.95 0.77
N ARG A 74 -3.73 -12.38 1.98
CA ARG A 74 -5.06 -11.89 2.30
C ARG A 74 -5.39 -10.92 1.17
N ALA A 75 -6.41 -11.26 0.39
CA ALA A 75 -6.80 -10.59 -0.85
C ALA A 75 -6.44 -9.11 -0.79
N LYS A 76 -5.55 -8.68 -1.70
CA LYS A 76 -5.05 -7.31 -1.78
C LYS A 76 -6.24 -6.37 -1.69
N MET A 77 -6.33 -5.62 -0.60
CA MET A 77 -6.93 -4.30 -0.70
C MET A 77 -5.94 -3.48 -1.52
N LYS A 78 -6.00 -3.67 -2.85
CA LYS A 78 -5.57 -2.64 -3.79
C LYS A 78 -6.46 -1.45 -3.45
N ILE A 79 -6.00 -0.59 -2.54
CA ILE A 79 -6.30 0.82 -2.68
C ILE A 79 -5.39 1.25 -3.84
N GLU A 80 -5.72 0.80 -5.05
CA GLU A 80 -5.52 1.68 -6.19
C GLU A 80 -6.33 2.90 -5.79
N PHE A 81 -5.62 3.92 -5.33
CA PHE A 81 -6.21 5.23 -5.16
C PHE A 81 -6.62 5.62 -6.57
N GLU A 82 -7.84 5.22 -6.96
CA GLU A 82 -8.40 5.54 -8.26
C GLU A 82 -8.26 7.08 -8.33
N PRO A 83 -7.50 7.65 -9.27
CA PRO A 83 -7.26 9.10 -9.30
C PRO A 83 -8.59 9.89 -9.34
N THR A 84 -9.61 9.23 -9.87
CA THR A 84 -11.04 9.58 -9.85
C THR A 84 -11.64 9.66 -8.45
N LEU A 85 -11.28 8.82 -7.48
CA LEU A 85 -11.77 8.87 -6.11
C LEU A 85 -11.27 10.11 -5.36
N LEU A 86 -9.97 10.43 -5.46
CA LEU A 86 -9.45 11.68 -4.88
C LEU A 86 -10.16 12.89 -5.47
N LYS A 87 -10.29 12.91 -6.79
CA LYS A 87 -10.99 13.99 -7.49
C LYS A 87 -12.44 14.11 -7.03
N LYS A 88 -13.16 13.00 -6.86
CA LYS A 88 -14.55 12.97 -6.36
C LYS A 88 -14.66 13.47 -4.91
N ILE A 89 -13.71 13.09 -4.05
CA ILE A 89 -13.66 13.52 -2.64
C ILE A 89 -13.40 15.02 -2.56
N THR A 90 -12.41 15.53 -3.28
CA THR A 90 -12.03 16.95 -3.22
C THR A 90 -13.01 17.87 -3.94
N SER A 91 -13.72 17.37 -4.97
CA SER A 91 -14.68 18.18 -5.73
C SER A 91 -16.02 18.40 -5.03
N LYS A 92 -16.36 17.59 -4.01
CA LYS A 92 -17.63 17.71 -3.28
C LYS A 92 -17.42 18.51 -2.00
N GLU A 93 -18.01 19.70 -1.94
CA GLU A 93 -17.95 20.56 -0.76
C GLU A 93 -18.36 19.79 0.51
N GLY A 94 -17.57 19.93 1.57
CA GLY A 94 -17.78 19.24 2.85
C GLY A 94 -17.38 17.76 2.89
N LEU A 95 -17.22 17.07 1.76
CA LEU A 95 -16.85 15.66 1.74
C LEU A 95 -15.44 15.37 2.30
N PRO A 96 -14.39 16.19 2.04
CA PRO A 96 -13.09 16.01 2.68
C PRO A 96 -13.19 16.05 4.21
N LYS A 97 -13.96 17.01 4.74
CA LYS A 97 -14.13 17.15 6.19
C LYS A 97 -14.90 15.98 6.79
N MET A 98 -15.89 15.46 6.07
CA MET A 98 -16.62 14.27 6.48
C MET A 98 -15.72 13.04 6.53
N VAL A 99 -14.83 12.85 5.56
CA VAL A 99 -13.84 11.76 5.55
C VAL A 99 -12.89 11.87 6.74
N GLU A 100 -12.38 13.06 7.05
CA GLU A 100 -11.55 13.30 8.24
C GLU A 100 -12.25 12.90 9.53
N ILE A 101 -13.53 13.29 9.70
CA ILE A 101 -14.32 12.95 10.89
C ILE A 101 -14.50 11.44 10.99
N LEU A 102 -14.93 10.79 9.90
CA LEU A 102 -15.15 9.34 9.87
C LEU A 102 -13.87 8.55 10.18
N ALA A 103 -12.69 9.06 9.78
CA ALA A 103 -11.41 8.40 10.02
C ALA A 103 -10.99 8.38 11.50
N ILE A 104 -11.50 9.29 12.32
CA ILE A 104 -11.15 9.40 13.75
C ILE A 104 -12.23 8.87 14.70
N LEU A 105 -13.40 8.48 14.18
CA LEU A 105 -14.49 7.96 15.01
C LEU A 105 -14.10 6.63 15.68
N PRO A 106 -14.52 6.41 16.94
CA PRO A 106 -14.42 5.08 17.52
C PRO A 106 -15.35 4.10 16.77
N LYS A 107 -15.02 2.81 16.84
CA LYS A 107 -15.58 1.77 15.97
C LYS A 107 -17.12 1.73 16.01
N LYS A 108 -17.72 1.89 17.19
CA LYS A 108 -19.19 1.82 17.36
C LYS A 108 -19.87 2.97 16.63
N GLU A 109 -19.34 4.17 16.79
CA GLU A 109 -19.84 5.40 16.19
C GLU A 109 -19.65 5.39 14.67
N PHE A 110 -18.50 4.88 14.20
CA PHE A 110 -18.25 4.67 12.78
C PHE A 110 -19.27 3.72 12.15
N GLU A 111 -19.56 2.58 12.78
CA GLU A 111 -20.55 1.62 12.29
C GLU A 111 -21.96 2.21 12.21
N ILE A 112 -22.35 3.06 13.18
CA ILE A 112 -23.63 3.76 13.16
C ILE A 112 -23.68 4.76 12.00
N ALA A 113 -22.65 5.60 11.85
CA ALA A 113 -22.57 6.58 10.77
C ALA A 113 -22.62 5.90 9.39
N GLN A 114 -21.88 4.80 9.23
CA GLN A 114 -21.86 4.02 7.99
C GLN A 114 -23.25 3.46 7.64
N LYS A 115 -23.97 2.89 8.61
CA LYS A 115 -25.34 2.38 8.40
C LYS A 115 -26.29 3.48 7.95
N LEU A 116 -26.20 4.66 8.56
CA LEU A 116 -27.02 5.81 8.17
C LEU A 116 -26.73 6.23 6.73
N ILE A 117 -25.46 6.42 6.38
CA ILE A 117 -25.04 6.81 5.02
C ILE A 117 -25.56 5.80 3.98
N PHE A 118 -25.40 4.50 4.23
CA PHE A 118 -25.90 3.46 3.31
C PHE A 118 -27.43 3.41 3.23
N SER A 119 -28.14 3.72 4.32
CA SER A 119 -29.61 3.78 4.29
C SER A 119 -30.13 4.92 3.42
N LEU A 120 -29.43 6.05 3.37
CA LEU A 120 -29.78 7.20 2.52
C LEU A 120 -29.56 6.86 1.04
N ALA A 121 -28.47 6.17 0.71
CA ALA A 121 -28.18 5.73 -0.65
C ALA A 121 -29.23 4.75 -1.21
N LYS A 122 -29.81 3.89 -0.37
CA LYS A 122 -30.87 2.95 -0.80
C LYS A 122 -32.20 3.65 -1.12
N LYS A 123 -32.53 4.74 -0.40
CA LYS A 123 -33.78 5.50 -0.63
C LYS A 123 -33.81 6.25 -1.96
N GLU A 124 -32.68 6.56 -2.57
CA GLU A 124 -32.62 7.21 -3.90
C GLU A 124 -32.94 6.26 -5.06
N VAL A 125 -32.86 4.93 -4.85
CA VAL A 125 -33.11 3.92 -5.91
C VAL A 125 -34.58 3.50 -5.96
N GLU A 126 -35.32 3.60 -4.86
CA GLU A 126 -36.75 3.22 -4.79
C GLU A 126 -37.71 4.37 -5.16
N ASN A 127 -37.22 5.61 -5.24
CA ASN A 127 -38.01 6.81 -5.54
C ASN A 127 -37.79 7.39 -6.95
N ASN A 128 -37.13 6.65 -7.85
CA ASN A 128 -36.93 7.01 -9.26
C ASN A 128 -37.52 5.96 -10.19
#